data_AF-A0A973D8Q8-F1
#
_entry.id   AF-A0A973D8Q8-F1
#
_cell.length_a   1.000
_cell.length_b   1.000
_cell.length_c   1.000
_cell.angle_alpha   90.00
_cell.angle_beta   90.00
_cell.angle_gamma   90.00
#
_symmetry.space_group_name_H-M   'P 1'
#
loop_
_entity.id
_entity.type
_entity.pdbx_description
1 polymer ?
#
loop_
_entity_poly.entity_id
_entity_poly.type
_entity_poly.pdbx_seq_one_letter_code
_entity_poly.pdbx_strand_id
1 'polypeptide(L)'
;MSTDIEEEDEGLLTIDQLQRVVPKRLKSMISQKTIDTFNNIVMDDEFRENYRDNILSYTKVLEEGRFKIGNYLDAVRYCSFKLMGCNNIEAYTKTFPDRYQKHLQNGTSQKDIASYVTSYNKNKLVNLIMEQAMVPMHVLNLDYYQKAINVSADLMMNASSEKVRCDAANNLMTQLKAPETKKIELDIGVKQGSVIEDLMNASMGLAEQQRLRISSGVETALSIAHSTIIEMKEEDT
;
A
#
# COMPACT_ATOMS: atom_id res chain seq x y z
N MET A 1 -20.36 -31.76 -32.07
CA MET A 1 -19.59 -30.55 -32.43
C MET A 1 -19.43 -29.80 -31.12
N SER A 2 -18.30 -30.03 -30.47
CA SER A 2 -17.97 -29.47 -29.16
C SER A 2 -17.77 -27.97 -29.32
N THR A 3 -18.61 -27.18 -28.69
CA THR A 3 -18.31 -25.78 -28.37
C THR A 3 -17.62 -25.81 -27.01
N ASP A 4 -16.31 -26.06 -27.05
CA ASP A 4 -15.41 -25.65 -25.98
C ASP A 4 -15.41 -24.12 -26.00
N ILE A 5 -16.27 -23.54 -25.16
CA ILE A 5 -16.18 -22.13 -24.79
C ILE A 5 -14.96 -22.10 -23.87
N GLU A 6 -13.87 -21.50 -24.34
CA GLU A 6 -12.76 -21.08 -23.50
C GLU A 6 -13.35 -20.12 -22.46
N GLU A 7 -13.67 -20.64 -21.26
CA GLU A 7 -13.86 -19.81 -20.08
C GLU A 7 -12.52 -19.10 -19.85
N GLU A 8 -12.45 -17.82 -20.22
CA GLU A 8 -11.34 -16.97 -19.85
C GLU A 8 -11.20 -17.01 -18.32
N ASP A 9 -10.07 -17.53 -17.89
CA ASP A 9 -9.71 -17.87 -16.52
C ASP A 9 -9.39 -16.58 -15.71
N GLU A 10 -10.36 -15.66 -15.66
CA GLU A 10 -10.19 -14.27 -15.18
C GLU A 10 -9.72 -14.18 -13.73
N GLY A 11 -9.80 -15.25 -12.94
CA GLY A 11 -9.41 -15.29 -11.53
C GLY A 11 -8.02 -15.87 -11.24
N LEU A 12 -7.34 -16.52 -12.20
CA LEU A 12 -6.06 -17.18 -11.92
C LEU A 12 -4.88 -16.22 -11.95
N LEU A 13 -3.93 -16.48 -11.04
CA LEU A 13 -2.64 -15.80 -11.08
C LEU A 13 -1.79 -16.42 -12.20
N THR A 14 -1.35 -15.59 -13.15
CA THR A 14 -0.40 -16.01 -14.18
C THR A 14 1.04 -15.69 -13.80
N ILE A 15 1.98 -16.45 -14.36
CA ILE A 15 3.41 -16.22 -14.12
C ILE A 15 3.84 -14.83 -14.62
N ASP A 16 3.29 -14.38 -15.74
CA ASP A 16 3.61 -13.10 -16.36
C ASP A 16 3.13 -11.92 -15.50
N GLN A 17 1.91 -12.01 -14.94
CA GLN A 17 1.39 -10.99 -14.02
C GLN A 17 2.32 -10.83 -12.83
N LEU A 18 2.73 -11.94 -12.18
CA LEU A 18 3.63 -11.87 -11.04
C LEU A 18 5.03 -11.37 -11.44
N GLN A 19 5.58 -11.84 -12.56
CA GLN A 19 6.89 -11.41 -13.05
C GLN A 19 6.97 -9.91 -13.39
N ARG A 20 5.86 -9.27 -13.75
CA ARG A 20 5.81 -7.82 -13.99
C ARG A 20 5.99 -7.02 -12.71
N VAL A 21 5.40 -7.46 -11.60
CA VAL A 21 5.34 -6.71 -10.33
C VAL A 21 6.43 -7.07 -9.32
N VAL A 22 7.10 -8.23 -9.45
CA VAL A 22 8.17 -8.59 -8.51
C VAL A 22 9.51 -7.93 -8.87
N PRO A 23 10.40 -7.72 -7.87
CA PRO A 23 11.74 -7.19 -8.10
C PRO A 23 12.54 -8.03 -9.10
N LYS A 24 13.35 -7.38 -9.95
CA LYS A 24 14.14 -8.02 -11.03
C LYS A 24 14.95 -9.24 -10.55
N ARG A 25 15.49 -9.19 -9.33
CA ARG A 25 16.27 -10.27 -8.70
C ARG A 25 15.49 -11.57 -8.45
N LEU A 26 14.16 -11.49 -8.33
CA LEU A 26 13.28 -12.61 -8.00
C LEU A 26 12.53 -13.17 -9.22
N LYS A 27 12.55 -12.49 -10.37
CA LYS A 27 11.81 -12.91 -11.58
C LYS A 27 12.20 -14.32 -12.04
N SER A 28 13.49 -14.66 -12.02
CA SER A 28 13.99 -15.98 -12.41
C SER A 28 13.71 -17.09 -11.40
N MET A 29 13.30 -16.75 -10.17
CA MET A 29 12.98 -17.72 -9.12
C MET A 29 11.50 -18.10 -9.08
N ILE A 30 10.64 -17.45 -9.88
CA ILE A 30 9.23 -17.82 -10.01
C ILE A 30 9.15 -19.03 -10.94
N SER A 31 8.63 -20.14 -10.42
CA SER A 31 8.38 -21.35 -11.21
C SER A 31 6.89 -21.53 -11.47
N GLN A 32 6.54 -22.11 -12.63
CA GLN A 32 5.15 -22.43 -12.95
C GLN A 32 4.53 -23.33 -11.88
N LYS A 33 5.29 -24.32 -11.40
CA LYS A 33 4.88 -25.19 -10.28
C LYS A 33 4.45 -24.43 -9.02
N THR A 34 5.14 -23.33 -8.71
CA THR A 34 4.79 -22.45 -7.59
C THR A 34 3.38 -21.91 -7.86
N ILE A 35 3.18 -21.23 -8.99
CA ILE A 35 1.89 -20.64 -9.42
C ILE A 35 0.75 -21.67 -9.47
N ASP A 36 0.99 -22.84 -10.05
CA ASP A 36 -0.01 -23.91 -10.15
C ASP A 36 -0.41 -24.42 -8.76
N THR A 37 0.52 -24.51 -7.82
CA THR A 37 0.20 -24.86 -6.43
C THR A 37 -0.71 -23.81 -5.79
N PHE A 38 -0.66 -22.55 -6.21
CA PHE A 38 -1.57 -21.51 -5.72
C PHE A 38 -2.94 -21.58 -6.39
N ASN A 39 -2.96 -21.71 -7.71
CA ASN A 39 -4.20 -21.76 -8.48
C ASN A 39 -5.04 -23.01 -8.14
N ASN A 40 -4.39 -24.12 -7.79
CA ASN A 40 -5.06 -25.37 -7.41
C ASN A 40 -5.60 -25.39 -5.97
N ILE A 41 -5.40 -24.33 -5.18
CA ILE A 41 -5.94 -24.33 -3.83
C ILE A 41 -7.41 -23.99 -3.90
N VAL A 42 -8.22 -24.95 -3.46
CA VAL A 42 -9.67 -24.85 -3.40
C VAL A 42 -10.04 -23.70 -2.47
N MET A 43 -10.41 -22.58 -3.08
CA MET A 43 -10.88 -21.35 -2.44
C MET A 43 -12.08 -20.86 -3.22
N ASP A 44 -13.02 -20.19 -2.54
CA ASP A 44 -14.17 -19.56 -3.17
C ASP A 44 -13.69 -18.52 -4.20
N ASP A 45 -14.43 -18.34 -5.29
CA ASP A 45 -13.99 -17.51 -6.42
C ASP A 45 -13.71 -16.05 -6.00
N GLU A 46 -14.56 -15.48 -5.15
CA GLU A 46 -14.37 -14.16 -4.55
C GLU A 46 -13.09 -14.07 -3.69
N PHE A 47 -12.76 -15.14 -2.95
CA PHE A 47 -11.52 -15.19 -2.18
C PHE A 47 -10.31 -15.20 -3.11
N ARG A 48 -10.40 -15.94 -4.23
CA ARG A 48 -9.30 -16.10 -5.18
C ARG A 48 -8.91 -14.77 -5.83
N GLU A 49 -9.89 -13.98 -6.25
CA GLU A 49 -9.66 -12.64 -6.81
C GLU A 49 -9.02 -11.70 -5.80
N ASN A 50 -9.60 -11.59 -4.60
CA ASN A 50 -9.05 -10.77 -3.52
C ASN A 50 -7.62 -11.18 -3.16
N TYR A 51 -7.35 -12.49 -3.12
CA TYR A 51 -6.03 -13.02 -2.83
C TYR A 51 -5.01 -12.71 -3.93
N ARG A 52 -5.40 -12.85 -5.21
CA ARG A 52 -4.58 -12.46 -6.37
C ARG A 52 -4.21 -10.98 -6.30
N ASP A 53 -5.20 -10.11 -6.06
CA ASP A 53 -4.97 -8.68 -6.03
C ASP A 53 -4.08 -8.27 -4.85
N ASN A 54 -4.24 -8.94 -3.70
CA ASN A 54 -3.34 -8.79 -2.55
C ASN A 54 -1.89 -9.22 -2.89
N ILE A 55 -1.69 -10.34 -3.60
CA ILE A 55 -0.36 -10.79 -4.03
C ILE A 55 0.32 -9.74 -4.91
N LEU A 56 -0.41 -9.13 -5.83
CA LEU A 56 0.14 -8.12 -6.75
C LEU A 56 0.39 -6.78 -6.03
N SER A 57 -0.43 -6.44 -5.03
CA SER A 57 -0.35 -5.19 -4.29
C SER A 57 0.79 -5.16 -3.27
N TYR A 58 1.11 -6.30 -2.64
CA TYR A 58 2.09 -6.37 -1.55
C TYR A 58 3.51 -6.72 -2.01
N THR A 59 3.79 -6.68 -3.31
CA THR A 59 5.11 -7.06 -3.85
C THR A 59 6.24 -6.16 -3.38
N LYS A 60 5.94 -4.92 -2.98
CA LYS A 60 6.92 -3.99 -2.39
C LYS A 60 7.59 -4.57 -1.13
N VAL A 61 6.91 -5.41 -0.35
CA VAL A 61 7.50 -6.09 0.82
C VAL A 61 8.68 -6.99 0.44
N LEU A 62 8.70 -7.51 -0.80
CA LEU A 62 9.82 -8.31 -1.30
C LEU A 62 11.09 -7.49 -1.57
N GLU A 63 11.00 -6.17 -1.60
CA GLU A 63 12.16 -5.27 -1.74
C GLU A 63 12.87 -5.10 -0.40
N GLU A 64 12.10 -4.93 0.68
CA GLU A 64 12.57 -4.65 2.04
C GLU A 64 13.28 -5.83 2.75
N GLY A 65 13.25 -7.02 2.16
CA GLY A 65 13.88 -8.19 2.76
C GLY A 65 14.30 -9.29 1.77
N ARG A 66 15.13 -10.21 2.24
CA ARG A 66 15.49 -11.45 1.53
C ARG A 66 14.46 -12.54 1.83
N PHE A 67 13.27 -12.41 1.27
CA PHE A 67 12.19 -13.39 1.44
C PHE A 67 12.13 -14.37 0.26
N LYS A 68 11.75 -15.63 0.55
CA LYS A 68 11.45 -16.63 -0.48
C LYS A 68 10.04 -16.38 -1.01
N ILE A 69 9.85 -16.53 -2.33
CA ILE A 69 8.54 -16.32 -2.99
C ILE A 69 7.45 -17.23 -2.39
N GLY A 70 7.76 -18.50 -2.14
CA GLY A 70 6.78 -19.41 -1.50
C GLY A 70 6.31 -18.91 -0.13
N ASN A 71 7.25 -18.44 0.72
CA ASN A 71 6.92 -17.89 2.02
C ASN A 71 6.11 -16.60 1.94
N TYR A 72 6.33 -15.79 0.90
CA TYR A 72 5.56 -14.57 0.63
C TYR A 72 4.12 -14.91 0.30
N LEU A 73 3.89 -15.84 -0.63
CA LEU A 73 2.54 -16.24 -1.02
C LEU A 73 1.78 -16.86 0.16
N ASP A 74 2.44 -17.73 0.93
CA ASP A 74 1.86 -18.27 2.18
C ASP A 74 1.51 -17.16 3.19
N ALA A 75 2.37 -16.15 3.33
CA ALA A 75 2.14 -15.05 4.25
C ALA A 75 1.00 -14.13 3.78
N VAL A 76 0.89 -13.85 2.48
CA VAL A 76 -0.25 -13.10 1.91
C VAL A 76 -1.54 -13.86 2.18
N ARG A 77 -1.56 -15.20 2.00
CA ARG A 77 -2.76 -16.01 2.26
C ARG A 77 -3.17 -15.94 3.72
N TYR A 78 -2.21 -16.10 4.63
CA TYR A 78 -2.44 -15.97 6.05
C TYR A 78 -3.03 -14.60 6.39
N CYS A 79 -2.46 -13.52 5.84
CA CYS A 79 -2.97 -12.17 6.03
C CYS A 79 -4.38 -11.98 5.45
N SER A 80 -4.70 -12.54 4.28
CA SER A 80 -6.05 -12.48 3.71
C SER A 80 -7.08 -13.12 4.65
N PHE A 81 -6.81 -14.30 5.21
CA PHE A 81 -7.71 -14.90 6.19
C PHE A 81 -7.84 -14.07 7.48
N LYS A 82 -6.74 -13.45 7.93
CA LYS A 82 -6.74 -12.54 9.08
C LYS A 82 -7.60 -11.30 8.83
N LEU A 83 -7.56 -10.72 7.64
CA LEU A 83 -8.36 -9.56 7.25
C LEU A 83 -9.85 -9.90 7.14
N MET A 84 -10.18 -11.14 6.80
CA MET A 84 -11.55 -11.67 6.81
C MET A 84 -12.08 -12.02 8.22
N GLY A 85 -11.33 -11.67 9.28
CA GLY A 85 -11.76 -11.86 10.67
C GLY A 85 -11.40 -13.21 11.29
N CYS A 86 -10.64 -14.08 10.61
CA CYS A 86 -10.18 -15.32 11.22
C CYS A 86 -9.21 -15.03 12.38
N ASN A 87 -9.32 -15.83 13.45
CA ASN A 87 -8.33 -15.79 14.53
C ASN A 87 -6.98 -16.38 14.06
N ASN A 88 -5.92 -16.24 14.85
CA ASN A 88 -4.58 -16.66 14.43
C ASN A 88 -4.50 -18.17 14.15
N ILE A 89 -5.21 -18.98 14.92
CA ILE A 89 -5.20 -20.44 14.79
C ILE A 89 -5.96 -20.83 13.52
N GLU A 90 -7.15 -20.28 13.30
CA GLU A 90 -7.95 -20.51 12.09
C GLU A 90 -7.21 -20.11 10.82
N ALA A 91 -6.64 -18.90 10.79
CA ALA A 91 -5.86 -18.42 9.65
C ALA A 91 -4.66 -19.32 9.37
N TYR A 92 -3.95 -19.78 10.42
CA TYR A 92 -2.81 -20.68 10.27
C TYR A 92 -3.24 -22.06 9.75
N THR A 93 -4.33 -22.63 10.27
CA THR A 93 -4.85 -23.93 9.84
C THR A 93 -5.32 -23.90 8.39
N LYS A 94 -6.01 -22.82 7.97
CA LYS A 94 -6.43 -22.64 6.57
C LYS A 94 -5.26 -22.42 5.62
N THR A 95 -4.19 -21.77 6.09
CA THR A 95 -2.98 -21.53 5.28
C THR A 95 -2.13 -22.78 5.14
N PHE A 96 -2.02 -23.58 6.21
CA PHE A 96 -1.15 -24.77 6.30
C PHE A 96 -1.91 -26.01 6.80
N PRO A 97 -2.89 -26.53 6.06
CA PRO A 97 -3.71 -27.67 6.51
C PRO A 97 -2.86 -28.92 6.75
N ASP A 98 -1.93 -29.25 5.85
CA ASP A 98 -1.04 -30.42 5.98
C ASP A 98 -0.14 -30.31 7.22
N ARG A 99 0.35 -29.10 7.50
CA ARG A 99 1.25 -28.86 8.63
C ARG A 99 0.49 -29.02 9.94
N TYR A 100 -0.74 -28.50 10.01
CA TYR A 100 -1.63 -28.69 11.15
C TYR A 100 -1.98 -30.16 11.36
N GLN A 101 -2.34 -30.90 10.30
CA GLN A 101 -2.61 -32.34 10.39
C GLN A 101 -1.38 -33.12 10.89
N LYS A 102 -0.18 -32.77 10.43
CA LYS A 102 1.05 -33.39 10.92
C LYS A 102 1.29 -33.15 12.42
N HIS A 103 0.96 -31.96 12.92
CA HIS A 103 1.04 -31.69 14.37
C HIS A 103 0.05 -32.54 15.17
N LEU A 104 -1.17 -32.75 14.65
CA LEU A 104 -2.16 -33.64 15.25
C LEU A 104 -1.69 -35.11 15.24
N GLN A 105 -1.17 -35.60 14.11
CA GLN A 105 -0.64 -36.97 13.99
C GLN A 105 0.54 -37.21 14.93
N ASN A 106 1.40 -36.20 15.11
CA ASN A 106 2.54 -36.26 16.01
C ASN A 106 2.16 -36.11 17.50
N GLY A 107 0.86 -35.97 17.82
CA GLY A 107 0.40 -35.77 19.21
C GLY A 107 0.91 -34.48 19.84
N THR A 108 1.20 -33.45 19.03
CA THR A 108 1.70 -32.16 19.53
C THR A 108 0.64 -31.50 20.40
N SER A 109 1.03 -30.99 21.58
CA SER A 109 0.08 -30.36 22.48
C SER A 109 -0.54 -29.10 21.85
N GLN A 110 -1.79 -28.79 22.20
CA GLN A 110 -2.46 -27.56 21.71
C GLN A 110 -1.69 -26.29 22.10
N LYS A 111 -1.00 -26.31 23.25
CA LYS A 111 -0.16 -25.21 23.72
C LYS A 111 1.04 -24.97 22.81
N ASP A 112 1.68 -26.04 22.34
CA ASP A 112 2.83 -25.94 21.44
C ASP A 112 2.40 -25.50 20.05
N ILE A 113 1.25 -25.99 19.57
CA ILE A 113 0.64 -25.51 18.32
C ILE A 113 0.36 -24.00 18.40
N ALA A 114 -0.24 -23.52 19.50
CA ALA A 114 -0.47 -22.10 19.72
C ALA A 114 0.84 -21.27 19.75
N SER A 115 1.93 -21.85 20.26
CA SER A 115 3.27 -21.23 20.23
C SER A 115 3.81 -21.07 18.80
N TYR A 116 3.68 -22.11 17.96
CA TYR A 116 4.06 -22.03 16.54
C TYR A 116 3.23 -21.00 15.78
N VAL A 117 1.91 -20.98 16.00
CA VAL A 117 0.99 -19.99 15.40
C VAL A 117 1.39 -18.56 15.80
N THR A 118 1.65 -18.35 17.10
CA THR A 118 2.07 -17.03 17.62
C THR A 118 3.40 -16.60 17.02
N SER A 119 4.35 -17.53 16.86
CA SER A 119 5.66 -17.26 16.26
C SER A 119 5.52 -16.89 14.78
N TYR A 120 4.64 -17.56 14.04
CA TYR A 120 4.36 -17.23 12.64
C TYR A 120 3.69 -15.86 12.51
N ASN A 121 2.70 -15.55 13.35
CA ASN A 121 2.04 -14.25 13.34
C ASN A 121 3.00 -13.08 13.65
N LYS A 122 4.05 -13.32 14.44
CA LYS A 122 5.08 -12.33 14.78
C LYS A 122 6.21 -12.24 13.75
N ASN A 123 6.17 -13.04 12.69
CA ASN A 123 7.21 -13.05 11.67
C ASN A 123 7.25 -11.69 10.94
N LYS A 124 8.45 -11.19 10.66
CA LYS A 124 8.69 -9.93 9.96
C LYS A 124 7.90 -9.83 8.65
N LEU A 125 7.86 -10.90 7.86
CA LEU A 125 7.14 -10.91 6.57
C LEU A 125 5.64 -10.72 6.74
N VAL A 126 5.05 -11.39 7.73
CA VAL A 126 3.61 -11.30 8.03
C VAL A 126 3.27 -9.90 8.52
N ASN A 127 4.09 -9.33 9.40
CA ASN A 127 3.90 -7.97 9.89
C ASN A 127 3.98 -6.94 8.77
N LEU A 128 4.99 -7.00 7.89
CA LEU A 128 5.12 -6.06 6.77
C LEU A 128 3.93 -6.12 5.81
N ILE A 129 3.43 -7.33 5.52
CA ILE A 129 2.23 -7.49 4.69
C ILE A 129 1.00 -6.91 5.40
N MET A 130 0.83 -7.19 6.70
CA MET A 130 -0.30 -6.68 7.48
C MET A 130 -0.27 -5.15 7.61
N GLU A 131 0.91 -4.55 7.77
CA GLU A 131 1.12 -3.11 7.79
C GLU A 131 0.73 -2.47 6.46
N GLN A 132 1.07 -3.10 5.33
CA GLN A 132 0.67 -2.62 4.01
C GLN A 132 -0.81 -2.87 3.71
N ALA A 133 -1.40 -3.93 4.27
CA ALA A 133 -2.80 -4.29 4.06
C ALA A 133 -3.77 -3.46 4.91
N MET A 134 -3.35 -3.04 6.10
CA MET A 134 -4.12 -2.12 6.90
C MET A 134 -4.07 -0.73 6.24
N VAL A 135 -5.23 -0.26 5.76
CA VAL A 135 -5.38 1.17 5.45
C VAL A 135 -4.97 1.93 6.71
N PRO A 136 -3.94 2.79 6.65
CA PRO A 136 -3.45 3.41 7.86
C PRO A 136 -4.59 4.12 8.57
N MET A 137 -4.76 3.88 9.87
CA MET A 137 -5.90 4.40 10.63
C MET A 137 -6.06 5.94 10.52
N HIS A 138 -4.97 6.65 10.22
CA HIS A 138 -4.98 8.09 9.97
C HIS A 138 -5.65 8.47 8.64
N VAL A 139 -5.65 7.60 7.63
CA VAL A 139 -6.38 7.79 6.36
C VAL A 139 -7.88 7.56 6.59
N LEU A 140 -8.26 6.50 7.31
CA LEU A 140 -9.67 6.22 7.64
C LEU A 140 -10.30 7.27 8.56
N ASN A 141 -9.50 7.83 9.47
CA ASN A 141 -9.93 8.84 10.42
C ASN A 141 -9.44 10.25 10.04
N LEU A 142 -9.18 10.51 8.76
CA LEU A 142 -8.66 11.80 8.30
C LEU A 142 -9.59 12.95 8.73
N ASP A 143 -10.90 12.72 8.75
CA ASP A 143 -11.89 13.67 9.25
C ASP A 143 -11.72 13.96 10.75
N TYR A 144 -11.48 12.93 11.57
CA TYR A 144 -11.20 13.11 12.99
C TYR A 144 -9.82 13.72 13.23
N TYR A 145 -8.86 13.46 12.36
CA TYR A 145 -7.53 14.06 12.39
C TYR A 145 -7.61 15.57 12.11
N GLN A 146 -8.34 15.98 11.08
CA GLN A 146 -8.60 17.40 10.81
C GLN A 146 -9.40 18.06 11.93
N LYS A 147 -10.41 17.36 12.50
CA LYS A 147 -11.15 17.85 13.68
C LYS A 147 -10.22 18.03 14.89
N ALA A 148 -9.28 17.11 15.12
CA ALA A 148 -8.30 17.23 16.20
C ALA A 148 -7.36 18.43 15.99
N ILE A 149 -6.89 18.66 14.76
CA ILE A 149 -6.10 19.85 14.40
C ILE A 149 -6.90 21.12 14.68
N ASN A 150 -8.17 21.17 14.29
CA ASN A 150 -9.03 22.34 14.53
C ASN A 150 -9.23 22.60 16.03
N VAL A 151 -9.42 21.56 16.84
CA VAL A 151 -9.51 21.68 18.31
C VAL A 151 -8.18 22.15 18.91
N SER A 152 -7.05 21.63 18.45
CA SER A 152 -5.74 22.10 18.89
C SER A 152 -5.48 23.56 18.50
N ALA A 153 -5.93 24.01 17.32
CA ALA A 153 -5.86 25.41 16.90
C ALA A 153 -6.74 26.32 17.77
N ASP A 154 -7.94 25.88 18.12
CA ASP A 154 -8.83 26.60 19.03
C ASP A 154 -8.22 26.72 20.44
N LEU A 155 -7.71 25.61 21.00
CA LEU A 155 -7.04 25.63 22.30
C LEU A 155 -5.78 26.51 22.31
N MET A 156 -5.03 26.55 21.21
CA MET A 156 -3.87 27.42 21.06
C MET A 156 -4.25 28.91 21.17
N MET A 157 -5.35 29.33 20.54
CA MET A 157 -5.78 30.73 20.52
C MET A 157 -6.58 31.13 21.77
N ASN A 158 -7.44 30.24 22.27
CA ASN A 158 -8.53 30.60 23.18
C ASN A 158 -8.39 30.02 24.60
N ALA A 159 -7.54 29.01 24.85
CA ALA A 159 -7.45 28.39 26.17
C ALA A 159 -6.98 29.39 27.24
N SER A 160 -7.47 29.32 28.48
CA SER A 160 -7.03 30.26 29.53
C SER A 160 -5.63 29.97 30.08
N SER A 161 -5.12 28.75 29.91
CA SER A 161 -3.81 28.33 30.41
C SER A 161 -2.73 28.48 29.34
N GLU A 162 -1.70 29.27 29.62
CA GLU A 162 -0.53 29.43 28.74
C GLU A 162 0.16 28.09 28.43
N LYS A 163 0.15 27.16 29.39
CA LYS A 163 0.68 25.81 29.19
C LYS A 163 -0.12 25.03 28.15
N VAL A 164 -1.44 25.08 28.22
CA VAL A 164 -2.32 24.41 27.23
C VAL A 164 -2.15 25.02 25.85
N ARG A 165 -1.97 26.35 25.76
CA ARG A 165 -1.68 27.02 24.49
C ARG A 165 -0.35 26.55 23.89
N CYS A 166 0.69 26.47 24.71
CA CYS A 166 2.02 26.01 24.30
C CYS A 166 2.01 24.53 23.88
N ASP A 167 1.36 23.66 24.64
CA ASP A 167 1.25 22.23 24.33
C ASP A 167 0.45 22.01 23.03
N ALA A 168 -0.61 22.77 22.81
CA ALA A 168 -1.39 22.74 21.58
C ALA A 168 -0.58 23.25 20.37
N ALA A 169 0.19 24.34 20.54
CA ALA A 169 1.08 24.86 19.50
C ALA A 169 2.17 23.82 19.13
N ASN A 170 2.78 23.16 20.11
CA ASN A 170 3.77 22.11 19.88
C ASN A 170 3.17 20.88 19.17
N ASN A 171 1.92 20.52 19.51
CA ASN A 171 1.21 19.45 18.82
C ASN A 171 1.02 19.79 17.34
N LEU A 172 0.52 21.00 17.04
CA LEU A 172 0.34 21.48 15.67
C LEU A 172 1.67 21.50 14.89
N MET A 173 2.75 22.03 15.50
CA MET A 173 4.07 22.05 14.86
C MET A 173 4.62 20.66 14.54
N THR A 174 4.28 19.65 15.34
CA THR A 174 4.71 18.26 15.14
C THR A 174 3.88 17.55 14.07
N GLN A 175 2.55 17.74 14.10
CA GLN A 175 1.62 17.07 13.21
C GLN A 175 1.54 17.71 11.81
N LEU A 176 1.73 19.03 11.72
CA LEU A 176 1.78 19.77 10.46
C LEU A 176 3.22 19.99 9.96
N LYS A 177 4.20 19.35 10.62
CA LYS A 177 5.57 19.36 10.11
C LYS A 177 5.54 18.71 8.72
N ALA A 178 6.15 19.37 7.74
CA ALA A 178 6.38 18.75 6.45
C ALA A 178 7.03 17.36 6.68
N PRO A 179 6.55 16.30 6.01
CA PRO A 179 7.07 14.96 6.25
C PRO A 179 8.59 15.02 6.12
N GLU A 180 9.30 14.66 7.19
CA GLU A 180 10.74 14.50 7.11
C GLU A 180 10.94 13.47 6.02
N THR A 181 11.50 13.90 4.89
CA THR A 181 11.93 13.02 3.82
C THR A 181 12.78 11.96 4.48
N LYS A 182 12.21 10.77 4.72
CA LYS A 182 13.01 9.58 4.97
C LYS A 182 13.93 9.56 3.76
N LYS A 183 15.21 9.88 3.99
CA LYS A 183 16.28 9.62 3.05
C LYS A 183 16.29 8.11 2.89
N ILE A 184 15.40 7.62 2.03
CA ILE A 184 15.58 6.35 1.39
C ILE A 184 16.81 6.62 0.52
N GLU A 185 17.98 6.21 1.01
CA GLU A 185 19.16 6.02 0.17
C GLU A 185 18.79 4.96 -0.88
N LEU A 186 18.04 5.38 -1.88
CA LEU A 186 17.74 4.61 -3.07
C LEU A 186 18.89 4.86 -4.05
N ASP A 187 20.05 4.31 -3.72
CA ASP A 187 21.08 4.08 -4.72
C ASP A 187 20.62 2.89 -5.55
N ILE A 188 19.99 3.16 -6.70
CA ILE A 188 19.92 2.35 -7.93
C ILE A 188 19.01 3.10 -8.92
N GLY A 189 19.59 3.57 -10.01
CA GLY A 189 18.91 4.31 -11.05
C GLY A 189 17.77 3.53 -11.71
N VAL A 190 16.55 4.05 -11.57
CA VAL A 190 15.64 4.45 -12.66
C VAL A 190 14.70 5.48 -12.05
N LYS A 191 14.69 6.69 -12.60
CA LYS A 191 13.81 7.79 -12.19
C LYS A 191 12.34 7.37 -12.28
N GLN A 192 11.69 7.19 -11.13
CA GLN A 192 10.24 7.36 -11.00
C GLN A 192 9.99 8.44 -9.94
N GLY A 193 9.96 9.69 -10.43
CA GLY A 193 9.59 10.87 -9.65
C GLY A 193 9.04 12.00 -10.52
N SER A 194 8.75 11.76 -11.81
CA SER A 194 8.59 12.87 -12.75
C SER A 194 7.23 13.57 -12.70
N VAL A 195 6.13 12.96 -12.23
CA VAL A 195 4.82 13.64 -12.39
C VAL A 195 4.69 14.92 -11.54
N ILE A 196 5.15 14.91 -10.29
CA ILE A 196 5.07 16.09 -9.41
C ILE A 196 6.18 17.10 -9.75
N GLU A 197 7.38 16.62 -10.11
CA GLU A 197 8.49 17.47 -10.51
C GLU A 197 8.21 18.17 -11.85
N ASP A 198 7.65 17.44 -12.83
CA ASP A 198 7.21 17.99 -14.11
C ASP A 198 6.06 18.99 -13.90
N LEU A 199 5.13 18.72 -12.98
CA LEU A 199 4.06 19.66 -12.62
C LEU A 199 4.61 20.92 -11.94
N MET A 200 5.58 20.80 -11.04
CA MET A 200 6.25 21.95 -10.41
C MET A 200 7.03 22.76 -11.44
N ASN A 201 7.74 22.12 -12.36
CA ASN A 201 8.48 22.79 -13.42
C ASN A 201 7.54 23.52 -14.40
N ALA A 202 6.44 22.89 -14.79
CA ALA A 202 5.40 23.51 -15.61
C ALA A 202 4.75 24.72 -14.91
N SER A 203 4.46 24.58 -13.61
CA SER A 203 3.89 25.65 -12.79
C SER A 203 4.84 26.83 -12.63
N MET A 204 6.13 26.58 -12.41
CA MET A 204 7.16 27.62 -12.32
C MET A 204 7.34 28.35 -13.66
N GLY A 205 7.37 27.61 -14.77
CA GLY A 205 7.45 28.20 -16.11
C GLY A 205 6.24 29.07 -16.44
N LEU A 206 5.04 28.62 -16.09
CA LEU A 206 3.80 29.39 -16.28
C LEU A 206 3.80 30.68 -15.43
N ALA A 207 4.23 30.59 -14.17
CA ALA A 207 4.33 31.74 -13.28
C ALA A 207 5.35 32.78 -13.79
N GLU A 208 6.48 32.33 -14.33
CA GLU A 208 7.48 33.23 -14.91
C GLU A 208 6.97 33.92 -16.17
N GLN A 209 6.27 33.21 -17.05
CA GLN A 209 5.62 33.80 -18.22
C GLN A 209 4.54 34.83 -17.83
N GLN A 210 3.71 34.52 -16.83
CA GLN A 210 2.71 35.46 -16.32
C GLN A 210 3.38 36.72 -15.75
N ARG A 211 4.48 36.57 -15.00
CA ARG A 211 5.25 37.71 -14.48
C ARG A 211 5.82 38.57 -15.61
N LEU A 212 6.33 37.96 -16.68
CA LEU A 212 6.83 38.67 -17.85
C LEU A 212 5.71 39.41 -18.59
N ARG A 213 4.53 38.80 -18.77
CA ARG A 213 3.35 39.45 -19.36
C ARG A 213 2.85 40.66 -18.56
N ILE A 214 2.92 40.59 -17.22
CA ILE A 214 2.63 41.74 -16.34
C ILE A 214 3.68 42.83 -16.53
N SER A 215 4.97 42.47 -16.49
CA SER A 215 6.08 43.43 -16.58
C SER A 215 6.18 44.14 -17.93
N SER A 216 5.72 43.48 -19.01
CA SER A 216 5.65 44.04 -20.36
C SER A 216 4.37 44.85 -20.61
N GLY A 217 3.46 44.94 -19.64
CA GLY A 217 2.22 45.72 -19.73
C GLY A 217 1.16 45.13 -20.65
N VAL A 218 1.33 43.88 -21.10
CA VAL A 218 0.40 43.18 -22.00
C VAL A 218 -0.81 42.64 -21.22
N GLU A 219 -0.61 42.25 -19.96
CA GLU A 219 -1.67 41.78 -19.06
C GLU A 219 -1.58 42.47 -17.70
N THR A 220 -2.72 42.69 -17.04
CA THR A 220 -2.74 43.22 -15.67
C THR A 220 -2.79 42.08 -14.65
N ALA A 221 -2.24 42.31 -13.45
CA ALA A 221 -2.27 41.32 -12.36
C ALA A 221 -3.71 40.88 -12.01
N LEU A 222 -4.69 41.77 -12.18
CA LEU A 222 -6.12 41.46 -12.01
C LEU A 222 -6.64 40.45 -13.05
N SER A 223 -6.21 40.61 -14.32
CA SER A 223 -6.62 39.73 -15.41
C SER A 223 -6.07 38.31 -15.24
N ILE A 224 -4.84 38.17 -14.75
CA ILE A 224 -4.22 36.86 -14.49
C ILE A 224 -4.87 36.19 -13.27
N ALA A 225 -5.22 36.95 -12.23
CA ALA A 225 -5.91 36.40 -11.05
C ALA A 225 -7.30 35.82 -11.38
N HIS A 226 -7.96 36.33 -12.42
CA HIS A 226 -9.24 35.78 -12.90
C HIS A 226 -9.08 34.74 -14.02
N SER A 227 -7.85 34.41 -14.43
CA SER A 227 -7.62 33.39 -15.45
C SER A 227 -7.83 31.99 -14.89
N THR A 228 -8.49 31.13 -15.66
CA THR A 228 -8.79 29.75 -15.25
C THR A 228 -7.68 28.84 -15.79
N ILE A 229 -6.99 28.13 -14.88
CA ILE A 229 -5.89 27.22 -15.21
C ILE A 229 -6.47 25.81 -15.31
N ILE A 230 -7.06 25.47 -16.45
CA ILE A 230 -7.46 24.08 -16.73
C ILE A 230 -6.84 23.72 -18.08
N GLU A 231 -5.88 22.80 -18.05
CA GLU A 231 -5.50 22.04 -19.25
C GLU A 231 -6.60 21.02 -19.52
N MET A 232 -7.54 21.36 -20.41
CA MET A 232 -8.28 20.31 -21.12
C MET A 232 -7.38 19.83 -22.25
N LYS A 233 -6.92 18.58 -22.15
CA LYS A 233 -6.45 17.86 -23.33
C LYS A 233 -7.68 17.62 -24.21
N GLU A 234 -7.80 18.39 -25.30
CA GLU A 234 -8.63 17.96 -26.42
C GLU A 234 -7.97 16.71 -27.02
N GLU A 235 -8.64 15.56 -26.87
CA GLU A 235 -8.41 14.41 -27.74
C GLU A 235 -8.96 14.77 -29.11
N ASP A 236 -8.08 15.20 -30.01
CA ASP A 236 -8.39 15.30 -31.44
C ASP A 236 -8.58 13.89 -32.02
N THR A 237 -9.82 13.63 -32.44
CA THR A 237 -10.23 12.59 -33.39
C THR A 237 -9.52 12.66 -34.73
#